data_AF-A0A7S3XD05-F1
#
_entry.id   AF-A0A7S3XD05-F1
#
_cell.length_a   1.000
_cell.length_b   1.000
_cell.length_c   1.000
_cell.angle_alpha   90.00
_cell.angle_beta   90.00
_cell.angle_gamma   90.00
#
_symmetry.space_group_name_H-M   'P 1'
#
loop_
_entity.id
_entity.type
_entity.pdbx_description
1 polymer ?
#
loop_
_entity_poly.entity_id
_entity_poly.type
_entity_poly.pdbx_seq_one_letter_code
_entity_poly.pdbx_strand_id
1 'polypeptide(L)'
;TEAVMEKRLNPDIHPDLTLVTVPRSWGQKFKERGQKLEEELNVLIYFEEPWTHRVTRAPGQLVEAKYKDAGWHVALMLGLGKVGRMRVQWLADCSIDEVSAAMVRPAMRVGLFGQLRNRLLAELRILAAAEEDYQGVIAAQMSRTGSPGGRGLEVAETQLTWLQKRDLDRVVHCPEELPVVTLIQRAA
;
A
#
# COMPACT_ATOMS: atom_id res chain seq x y z
N THR A 1 -12.08 -14.62 19.30
CA THR A 1 -11.81 -15.75 18.38
C THR A 1 -11.19 -15.16 17.14
N GLU A 2 -9.90 -15.36 16.94
CA GLU A 2 -9.17 -14.83 15.79
C GLU A 2 -9.50 -15.70 14.56
N ALA A 3 -10.15 -15.11 13.55
CA ALA A 3 -10.45 -15.82 12.31
C ALA A 3 -9.18 -15.85 11.46
N VAL A 4 -8.42 -16.95 11.56
CA VAL A 4 -7.27 -17.21 10.69
C VAL A 4 -7.80 -17.79 9.38
N MET A 5 -7.91 -16.98 8.33
CA MET A 5 -8.24 -17.46 6.98
C MET A 5 -6.96 -17.80 6.21
N GLU A 6 -6.79 -19.07 5.85
CA GLU A 6 -5.66 -19.55 5.04
C GLU A 6 -5.66 -19.01 3.60
N LYS A 7 -6.70 -18.31 3.15
CA LYS A 7 -6.88 -17.87 1.77
C LYS A 7 -6.73 -16.36 1.65
N ARG A 8 -5.90 -15.89 0.70
CA ARG A 8 -5.78 -14.46 0.36
C ARG A 8 -7.17 -13.89 0.09
N LEU A 9 -7.52 -12.81 0.79
CA LEU A 9 -8.80 -12.15 0.58
C LEU A 9 -8.79 -11.44 -0.77
N ASN A 10 -9.83 -11.72 -1.57
CA ASN A 10 -10.05 -11.06 -2.85
C ASN A 10 -11.16 -10.01 -2.68
N PRO A 11 -10.85 -8.71 -2.81
CA PRO A 11 -11.86 -7.65 -2.72
C PRO A 11 -12.91 -7.69 -3.83
N ASP A 12 -12.65 -8.37 -4.96
CA ASP A 12 -13.66 -8.60 -6.00
C ASP A 12 -14.80 -9.51 -5.52
N ILE A 13 -14.51 -10.37 -4.54
CA ILE A 13 -15.47 -11.34 -3.98
C ILE A 13 -16.20 -10.72 -2.77
N HIS A 14 -15.57 -9.76 -2.09
CA HIS A 14 -16.05 -9.16 -0.86
C HIS A 14 -16.23 -7.64 -1.04
N PRO A 15 -17.41 -7.15 -1.47
CA PRO A 15 -17.64 -5.71 -1.65
C PRO A 15 -17.57 -4.91 -0.33
N ASP A 16 -17.72 -5.62 0.77
CA ASP A 16 -17.58 -5.14 2.14
C ASP A 16 -16.13 -5.16 2.65
N LEU A 17 -15.14 -5.50 1.82
CA LEU A 17 -13.72 -5.51 2.16
C LEU A 17 -12.98 -4.29 1.63
N THR A 18 -12.22 -3.62 2.49
CA THR A 18 -11.17 -2.65 2.12
C THR A 18 -9.82 -3.23 2.50
N LEU A 19 -8.81 -3.06 1.65
CA LEU A 19 -7.46 -3.56 1.92
C LEU A 19 -6.46 -2.43 2.02
N VAL A 20 -5.77 -2.35 3.15
CA VAL A 20 -4.73 -1.37 3.43
C VAL A 20 -3.37 -2.08 3.46
N THR A 21 -2.35 -1.50 2.86
CA THR A 21 -0.99 -2.06 2.93
C THR A 21 -0.17 -1.30 3.96
N VAL A 22 0.45 -2.01 4.89
CA VAL A 22 1.23 -1.40 5.99
C VAL A 22 2.58 -2.10 6.17
N PRO A 23 3.56 -1.43 6.79
CA PRO A 23 4.80 -2.07 7.21
C PRO A 23 4.52 -3.26 8.13
N ARG A 24 5.21 -4.38 7.94
CA ARG A 24 5.00 -5.61 8.72
C ARG A 24 5.30 -5.40 10.19
N SER A 25 6.40 -4.72 10.50
CA SER A 25 6.80 -4.42 11.88
C SER A 25 5.79 -3.49 12.58
N TRP A 26 5.18 -2.57 11.83
CA TRP A 26 4.10 -1.75 12.34
C TRP A 26 2.84 -2.58 12.59
N GLY A 27 2.39 -3.35 11.61
CA GLY A 27 1.17 -4.15 11.70
C GLY A 27 1.20 -5.14 12.85
N GLN A 28 2.35 -5.78 13.12
CA GLN A 28 2.53 -6.66 14.28
C GLN A 28 2.33 -5.94 15.62
N LYS A 29 2.85 -4.72 15.78
CA LYS A 29 2.62 -3.90 16.99
C LYS A 29 1.18 -3.39 17.06
N PHE A 30 0.58 -3.10 15.91
CA PHE A 30 -0.76 -2.56 15.83
C PHE A 30 -1.85 -3.59 16.16
N LYS A 31 -1.61 -4.90 15.98
CA LYS A 31 -2.58 -5.96 16.32
C LYS A 31 -3.20 -5.78 17.72
N GLU A 32 -2.39 -5.43 18.72
CA GLU A 32 -2.84 -5.20 20.09
C GLU A 32 -3.76 -3.98 20.25
N ARG A 33 -3.54 -2.94 19.43
CA ARG A 33 -4.36 -1.71 19.40
C ARG A 33 -5.57 -1.85 18.47
N GLY A 34 -5.53 -2.79 17.53
CA GLY A 34 -6.54 -3.03 16.51
C GLY A 34 -7.91 -3.36 17.11
N GLN A 35 -7.96 -4.15 18.18
CA GLN A 35 -9.21 -4.55 18.82
C GLN A 35 -10.03 -3.35 19.32
N LYS A 36 -9.37 -2.33 19.90
CA LYS A 36 -10.07 -1.12 20.33
C LYS A 36 -10.68 -0.35 19.15
N LEU A 37 -9.97 -0.33 18.02
CA LEU A 37 -10.46 0.32 16.79
C LEU A 37 -11.63 -0.46 16.17
N GLU A 38 -11.58 -1.80 16.19
CA GLU A 38 -12.69 -2.67 15.78
C GLU A 38 -13.97 -2.36 16.54
N GLU A 39 -13.89 -2.30 17.87
CA GLU A 39 -15.03 -2.02 18.74
C GLU A 39 -15.56 -0.59 18.54
N GLU A 40 -14.68 0.41 18.48
CA GLU A 40 -15.07 1.81 18.34
C GLU A 40 -15.78 2.09 17.00
N LEU A 41 -15.26 1.52 15.91
CA LEU A 41 -15.79 1.77 14.57
C LEU A 41 -16.74 0.68 14.09
N ASN A 42 -17.01 -0.35 14.88
CA ASN A 42 -17.80 -1.51 14.46
C ASN A 42 -17.33 -2.06 13.10
N VAL A 43 -16.03 -2.34 13.01
CA VAL A 43 -15.36 -2.96 11.87
C VAL A 43 -14.66 -4.23 12.33
N LEU A 44 -14.47 -5.17 11.41
CA LEU A 44 -13.60 -6.32 11.64
C LEU A 44 -12.29 -6.08 10.90
N ILE A 45 -11.17 -6.14 11.63
CA ILE A 45 -9.82 -5.96 11.13
C ILE A 45 -9.15 -7.34 11.02
N TYR A 46 -8.67 -7.65 9.84
CA TYR A 46 -7.97 -8.88 9.53
C TYR A 46 -6.55 -8.58 9.08
N PHE A 47 -5.56 -9.32 9.58
CA PHE A 47 -4.17 -9.17 9.17
C PHE A 47 -3.77 -10.34 8.28
N GLU A 48 -3.58 -10.07 6.99
CA GLU A 48 -3.03 -11.05 6.05
C GLU A 48 -1.50 -11.08 6.22
N GLU A 49 -1.01 -12.12 6.90
CA GLU A 49 0.42 -12.39 6.92
C GLU A 49 0.84 -12.97 5.56
N PRO A 50 1.93 -12.46 4.95
CA PRO A 50 2.40 -13.01 3.70
C PRO A 50 2.91 -14.44 3.90
N TRP A 51 2.20 -15.40 3.31
CA TRP A 51 2.50 -16.85 3.37
C TRP A 51 3.94 -17.18 2.93
N THR A 52 4.52 -16.39 2.02
CA THR A 52 5.88 -16.58 1.53
C THR A 52 6.76 -15.39 1.84
N HIS A 53 7.98 -15.64 2.35
CA HIS A 53 9.05 -14.64 2.38
C HIS A 53 9.47 -14.17 0.97
N ARG A 54 9.00 -14.85 -0.07
CA ARG A 54 9.30 -14.53 -1.47
C ARG A 54 8.31 -13.51 -1.99
N VAL A 55 8.87 -12.41 -2.49
CA VAL A 55 8.13 -11.39 -3.22
C VAL A 55 7.97 -11.82 -4.67
N THR A 56 6.76 -11.68 -5.21
CA THR A 56 6.52 -11.78 -6.65
C THR A 56 7.33 -10.69 -7.34
N ARG A 57 8.10 -11.04 -8.37
CA ARG A 57 8.97 -10.09 -9.10
C ARG A 57 8.18 -9.15 -10.04
N ALA A 58 6.91 -8.90 -9.71
CA ALA A 58 5.97 -8.15 -10.52
C ALA A 58 6.14 -6.65 -10.24
N PRO A 59 6.36 -5.83 -11.29
CA PRO A 59 6.28 -4.38 -11.17
C PRO A 59 4.92 -3.92 -10.62
N GLY A 60 4.91 -2.80 -9.91
CA GLY A 60 3.72 -2.23 -9.28
C GLY A 60 3.35 -2.84 -7.92
N GLN A 61 4.04 -3.91 -7.50
CA GLN A 61 3.79 -4.49 -6.18
C GLN A 61 4.40 -3.63 -5.06
N LEU A 62 3.63 -3.35 -4.00
CA LEU A 62 4.16 -2.80 -2.76
C LEU A 62 4.91 -3.86 -1.95
N VAL A 63 6.09 -3.48 -1.48
CA VAL A 63 7.00 -4.34 -0.73
C VAL A 63 7.58 -3.59 0.45
N GLU A 64 8.15 -4.32 1.40
CA GLU A 64 9.12 -3.74 2.32
C GLU A 64 10.52 -4.13 1.90
N ALA A 65 11.43 -3.16 1.90
CA ALA A 65 12.84 -3.40 1.65
C ALA A 65 13.71 -2.71 2.69
N LYS A 66 14.91 -3.23 2.92
CA LYS A 66 15.86 -2.60 3.82
C LYS A 66 16.49 -1.38 3.15
N TYR A 67 16.15 -0.18 3.61
CA TYR A 67 16.68 1.08 3.09
C TYR A 67 17.98 1.44 3.81
N LYS A 68 19.11 1.27 3.12
CA LYS A 68 20.45 1.62 3.63
C LYS A 68 20.62 1.13 5.09
N ASP A 69 20.99 2.03 5.99
CA ASP A 69 21.11 1.77 7.44
C ASP A 69 19.86 2.17 8.24
N ALA A 70 18.81 2.66 7.57
CA ALA A 70 17.60 3.22 8.18
C ALA A 70 16.49 2.19 8.48
N GLY A 71 16.74 0.90 8.25
CA GLY A 71 15.80 -0.18 8.56
C GLY A 71 14.88 -0.57 7.40
N TRP A 72 13.70 -1.14 7.72
CA TRP A 72 12.73 -1.59 6.73
C TRP A 72 11.76 -0.47 6.36
N HIS A 73 11.59 -0.20 5.07
CA HIS A 73 10.73 0.85 4.53
C HIS A 73 9.85 0.32 3.42
N VAL A 74 8.69 0.95 3.21
CA VAL A 74 7.79 0.60 2.12
C VAL A 74 8.34 1.15 0.81
N ALA A 75 8.30 0.31 -0.22
CA ALA A 75 8.77 0.64 -1.55
C ALA A 75 7.84 0.06 -2.62
N LEU A 76 7.82 0.69 -3.79
CA LEU A 76 7.18 0.17 -4.99
C LEU A 76 8.18 -0.69 -5.77
N MET A 77 7.79 -1.90 -6.11
CA MET A 77 8.58 -2.78 -6.98
C MET A 77 8.52 -2.24 -8.41
N LEU A 78 9.67 -1.84 -8.98
CA LEU A 78 9.75 -1.44 -10.38
C LEU A 78 10.10 -2.64 -11.29
N GLY A 79 10.66 -3.70 -10.71
CA GLY A 79 10.98 -4.94 -11.42
C GLY A 79 12.33 -5.52 -10.99
N LEU A 80 12.93 -6.30 -11.89
CA LEU A 80 14.25 -6.89 -11.66
C LEU A 80 15.36 -5.89 -11.98
N GLY A 81 16.35 -5.85 -11.09
CA GLY A 81 17.61 -5.16 -11.34
C GLY A 81 18.66 -6.13 -11.89
N LYS A 82 19.93 -5.86 -11.55
CA LYS A 82 21.03 -6.82 -11.76
C LYS A 82 20.77 -8.18 -11.10
N VAL A 83 21.57 -9.19 -11.48
CA VAL A 83 21.46 -10.57 -10.98
C VAL A 83 21.32 -10.59 -9.45
N GLY A 84 20.20 -11.14 -8.97
CA GLY A 84 19.90 -11.25 -7.53
C GLY A 84 19.38 -9.96 -6.86
N ARG A 85 19.16 -8.89 -7.61
CA ARG A 85 18.65 -7.61 -7.10
C ARG A 85 17.28 -7.26 -7.67
N MET A 86 16.54 -6.48 -6.91
CA MET A 86 15.25 -5.91 -7.25
C MET A 86 15.39 -4.40 -7.35
N ARG A 87 14.79 -3.80 -8.37
CA ARG A 87 14.73 -2.35 -8.52
C ARG A 87 13.48 -1.86 -7.82
N VAL A 88 13.65 -0.96 -6.86
CA VAL A 88 12.57 -0.43 -6.03
C VAL A 88 12.58 1.08 -6.05
N GLN A 89 11.40 1.68 -5.92
CA GLN A 89 11.24 3.10 -5.65
C GLN A 89 10.80 3.28 -4.20
N TRP A 90 11.58 4.02 -3.43
CA TRP A 90 11.24 4.37 -2.05
C TRP A 90 10.11 5.39 -2.04
N LEU A 91 9.10 5.17 -1.22
CA LEU A 91 7.92 6.04 -1.21
C LEU A 91 8.11 7.28 -0.32
N ALA A 92 9.09 7.24 0.58
CA ALA A 92 9.41 8.37 1.45
C ALA A 92 10.10 9.53 0.69
N ASP A 93 10.98 9.23 -0.27
CA ASP A 93 11.80 10.22 -0.97
C ASP A 93 11.80 10.09 -2.49
N CYS A 94 10.99 9.16 -3.04
CA CYS A 94 10.87 8.84 -4.46
C CYS A 94 12.16 8.37 -5.14
N SER A 95 13.24 8.14 -4.38
CA SER A 95 14.51 7.68 -4.92
C SER A 95 14.42 6.22 -5.37
N ILE A 96 15.25 5.86 -6.36
CA ILE A 96 15.24 4.52 -6.97
C ILE A 96 16.56 3.84 -6.65
N ASP A 97 16.48 2.64 -6.07
CA ASP A 97 17.65 1.84 -5.73
C ASP A 97 17.51 0.40 -6.22
N GLU A 98 18.64 -0.30 -6.32
CA GLU A 98 18.69 -1.74 -6.44
C GLU A 98 18.97 -2.37 -5.07
N VAL A 99 18.04 -3.17 -4.56
CA VAL A 99 18.18 -3.88 -3.28
C VAL A 99 18.37 -5.37 -3.52
N SER A 100 19.13 -6.04 -2.65
CA SER A 100 19.26 -7.51 -2.73
C SER A 100 17.88 -8.15 -2.55
N ALA A 101 17.54 -9.16 -3.35
CA ALA A 101 16.28 -9.89 -3.22
C ALA A 101 16.07 -10.49 -1.82
N ALA A 102 17.15 -10.77 -1.08
CA ALA A 102 17.09 -11.24 0.31
C ALA A 102 16.69 -10.14 1.31
N MET A 103 16.82 -8.87 0.93
CA MET A 103 16.46 -7.68 1.71
C MET A 103 15.13 -7.10 1.28
N VAL A 104 14.28 -7.89 0.59
CA VAL A 104 12.93 -7.52 0.19
C VAL A 104 11.97 -8.57 0.73
N ARG A 105 10.86 -8.13 1.31
CA ARG A 105 9.78 -8.99 1.78
C ARG A 105 8.42 -8.38 1.43
N PRO A 106 7.35 -9.19 1.37
CA PRO A 106 6.03 -8.63 1.11
C PRO A 106 5.61 -7.72 2.28
N ALA A 107 4.97 -6.60 1.95
CA ALA A 107 4.30 -5.77 2.95
C ALA A 107 3.08 -6.51 3.52
N MET A 108 2.66 -6.14 4.73
CA MET A 108 1.47 -6.73 5.37
C MET A 108 0.22 -6.09 4.78
N ARG A 109 -0.84 -6.89 4.57
CA ARG A 109 -2.15 -6.37 4.15
C ARG A 109 -3.11 -6.46 5.33
N VAL A 110 -3.84 -5.39 5.55
CA VAL A 110 -4.88 -5.29 6.57
C VAL A 110 -6.22 -5.22 5.85
N GLY A 111 -7.05 -6.23 6.04
CA GLY A 111 -8.43 -6.26 5.58
C GLY A 111 -9.34 -5.59 6.60
N LEU A 112 -10.26 -4.75 6.12
CA LEU A 112 -11.26 -4.07 6.93
C LEU A 112 -12.63 -4.47 6.38
N PHE A 113 -13.45 -5.09 7.22
CA PHE A 113 -14.83 -5.44 6.91
C PHE A 113 -15.80 -4.58 7.70
N GLY A 114 -16.94 -4.27 7.09
CA GLY A 114 -18.03 -3.51 7.73
C GLY A 114 -18.65 -2.46 6.82
N GLN A 115 -19.41 -1.54 7.44
CA GLN A 115 -20.06 -0.45 6.72
C GLN A 115 -19.03 0.46 6.07
N LEU A 116 -19.33 0.96 4.86
CA LEU A 116 -18.40 1.77 4.05
C LEU A 116 -17.78 2.94 4.82
N ARG A 117 -18.62 3.73 5.50
CA ARG A 117 -18.17 4.89 6.28
C ARG A 117 -17.19 4.50 7.38
N ASN A 118 -17.48 3.41 8.09
CA ASN A 118 -16.67 2.95 9.21
C ASN A 118 -15.35 2.37 8.73
N ARG A 119 -15.37 1.61 7.62
CA ARG A 119 -14.15 1.12 6.96
C ARG A 119 -13.25 2.25 6.50
N LEU A 120 -13.83 3.31 5.92
CA LEU A 120 -13.05 4.47 5.49
C LEU A 120 -12.40 5.20 6.68
N LEU A 121 -13.12 5.38 7.78
CA LEU A 121 -12.56 5.96 9.00
C LEU A 121 -11.47 5.08 9.60
N ALA A 122 -11.65 3.75 9.59
CA ALA A 122 -10.64 2.80 10.05
C ALA A 122 -9.39 2.84 9.17
N GLU A 123 -9.57 2.87 7.83
CA GLU A 123 -8.48 3.02 6.86
C GLU A 123 -7.68 4.29 7.11
N LEU A 124 -8.35 5.44 7.24
CA LEU A 124 -7.67 6.72 7.52
C LEU A 124 -6.89 6.69 8.83
N ARG A 125 -7.45 6.12 9.90
CA ARG A 125 -6.75 6.03 11.20
C ARG A 125 -5.55 5.09 11.15
N ILE A 126 -5.67 3.97 10.46
CA ILE A 126 -4.57 3.01 10.27
C ILE A 126 -3.45 3.67 9.47
N LEU A 127 -3.78 4.32 8.35
CA LEU A 127 -2.80 5.01 7.51
C LEU A 127 -2.12 6.16 8.25
N ALA A 128 -2.87 6.99 8.97
CA ALA A 128 -2.31 8.09 9.75
C ALA A 128 -1.34 7.58 10.83
N ALA A 129 -1.74 6.55 11.58
CA ALA A 129 -0.88 5.97 12.61
C ALA A 129 0.34 5.22 12.04
N ALA A 130 0.24 4.67 10.82
CA ALA A 130 1.37 4.06 10.13
C ALA A 130 2.34 5.10 9.57
N GLU A 131 1.82 6.22 9.04
CA GLU A 131 2.61 7.32 8.47
C GLU A 131 3.48 8.00 9.53
N GLU A 132 2.99 8.12 10.77
CA GLU A 132 3.76 8.66 11.91
C GLU A 132 5.06 7.87 12.16
N ASP A 133 5.01 6.55 12.04
CA ASP A 133 6.16 5.67 12.26
C ASP A 133 6.98 5.41 10.98
N TYR A 134 6.33 5.43 9.82
CA TYR A 134 6.90 5.10 8.51
C TYR A 134 6.36 6.03 7.43
N GLN A 135 7.19 6.96 6.97
CA GLN A 135 6.80 7.92 5.93
C GLN A 135 6.56 7.24 4.57
N GLY A 136 5.58 7.75 3.82
CA GLY A 136 5.24 7.30 2.48
C GLY A 136 4.23 6.16 2.42
N VAL A 137 3.62 5.76 3.54
CA VAL A 137 2.57 4.72 3.58
C VAL A 137 1.28 5.22 2.93
N ILE A 138 0.90 6.49 3.17
CA ILE A 138 -0.24 7.11 2.50
C ILE A 138 0.00 7.18 0.99
N ALA A 139 1.19 7.63 0.57
CA ALA A 139 1.57 7.65 -0.84
C ALA A 139 1.48 6.24 -1.46
N ALA A 140 1.93 5.20 -0.74
CA ALA A 140 1.81 3.80 -1.15
C ALA A 140 0.36 3.40 -1.44
N GLN A 141 -0.55 3.76 -0.52
CA GLN A 141 -1.96 3.42 -0.64
C GLN A 141 -2.62 4.18 -1.80
N MET A 142 -2.23 5.44 -2.04
CA MET A 142 -2.73 6.25 -3.17
C MET A 142 -2.25 5.73 -4.52
N SER A 143 -0.99 5.29 -4.62
CA SER A 143 -0.44 4.72 -5.86
C SER A 143 -1.06 3.37 -6.28
N ARG A 144 -1.96 2.79 -5.47
CA ARG A 144 -2.70 1.57 -5.81
C ARG A 144 -3.91 1.81 -6.72
N THR A 145 -3.95 2.93 -7.46
CA THR A 145 -4.99 3.18 -8.47
C THR A 145 -5.19 1.95 -9.35
N GLY A 146 -6.37 1.33 -9.23
CA GLY A 146 -6.70 0.05 -9.86
C GLY A 146 -6.80 -1.18 -8.94
N SER A 147 -6.64 -1.05 -7.62
CA SER A 147 -6.96 -2.15 -6.71
C SER A 147 -8.48 -2.28 -6.53
N PRO A 148 -9.09 -3.41 -6.92
CA PRO A 148 -10.51 -3.60 -6.66
C PRO A 148 -10.77 -3.50 -5.16
N GLY A 149 -11.84 -2.79 -4.79
CA GLY A 149 -12.28 -2.59 -3.39
C GLY A 149 -11.76 -1.34 -2.65
N GLY A 150 -10.75 -0.64 -3.17
CA GLY A 150 -10.22 0.59 -2.57
C GLY A 150 -10.99 1.85 -2.99
N ARG A 151 -12.27 2.00 -2.59
CA ARG A 151 -13.10 3.15 -3.03
C ARG A 151 -12.91 4.44 -2.20
N GLY A 152 -11.94 4.49 -1.31
CA GLY A 152 -11.87 5.51 -0.25
C GLY A 152 -11.20 6.83 -0.62
N LEU A 153 -10.26 6.82 -1.57
CA LEU A 153 -9.45 8.00 -1.91
C LEU A 153 -9.59 8.43 -3.38
N GLU A 154 -10.09 7.53 -4.26
CA GLU A 154 -10.41 7.85 -5.66
C GLU A 154 -11.70 8.69 -5.81
N VAL A 155 -12.55 8.77 -4.77
CA VAL A 155 -13.81 9.53 -4.82
C VAL A 155 -13.61 11.04 -4.58
N ALA A 156 -12.41 11.48 -4.18
CA ALA A 156 -12.15 12.88 -3.88
C ALA A 156 -11.71 13.73 -5.09
N GLU A 157 -11.44 13.12 -6.25
CA GLU A 157 -10.97 13.90 -7.41
C GLU A 157 -12.11 14.60 -8.18
N THR A 158 -13.39 14.33 -7.85
CA THR A 158 -14.54 14.96 -8.53
C THR A 158 -15.38 15.89 -7.66
N GLN A 159 -15.01 16.17 -6.40
CA GLN A 159 -15.74 17.12 -5.52
C GLN A 159 -14.85 17.98 -4.61
N LEU A 160 -13.65 18.36 -5.04
CA LEU A 160 -12.88 19.46 -4.43
C LEU A 160 -12.71 20.63 -5.42
N THR A 161 -13.77 20.97 -6.13
CA THR A 161 -13.94 22.34 -6.61
C THR A 161 -14.50 23.18 -5.46
N TRP A 162 -13.78 24.25 -5.09
CA TRP A 162 -14.26 25.50 -4.45
C TRP A 162 -13.59 25.99 -3.16
N LEU A 163 -12.74 25.24 -2.44
CA LEU A 163 -12.08 25.81 -1.25
C LEU A 163 -10.62 25.38 -1.09
N GLN A 164 -9.73 26.24 -1.58
CA GLN A 164 -8.36 26.54 -1.12
C GLN A 164 -7.36 26.72 -2.27
N LYS A 165 -7.64 27.74 -3.08
CA LYS A 165 -6.63 28.45 -3.85
C LYS A 165 -5.90 29.42 -2.91
N ARG A 166 -4.96 28.91 -2.12
CA ARG A 166 -3.83 29.64 -1.48
C ARG A 166 -3.02 28.64 -0.66
N ASP A 167 -1.71 28.60 -0.96
CA ASP A 167 -0.63 27.93 -0.21
C ASP A 167 -0.32 26.46 -0.51
N LEU A 168 -0.08 26.12 -1.78
CA LEU A 168 0.59 24.86 -2.18
C LEU A 168 1.70 25.11 -3.23
N ASP A 169 2.68 25.96 -2.88
CA ASP A 169 3.92 26.17 -3.67
C ASP A 169 5.10 25.30 -3.19
N ARG A 170 4.82 24.16 -2.53
CA ARG A 170 5.82 23.11 -2.27
C ARG A 170 5.21 21.73 -2.38
N VAL A 171 4.82 21.34 -3.58
CA VAL A 171 4.65 19.93 -3.94
C VAL A 171 5.85 19.53 -4.77
N VAL A 172 6.60 18.54 -4.30
CA VAL A 172 7.68 17.90 -5.06
C VAL A 172 7.04 17.26 -6.29
N HIS A 173 7.26 17.88 -7.45
CA HIS A 173 6.91 17.32 -8.75
C HIS A 173 7.75 16.06 -8.98
N CYS A 174 7.12 14.89 -8.98
CA CYS A 174 7.69 13.72 -9.63
C CYS A 174 7.42 13.84 -11.13
N PRO A 175 8.44 13.80 -12.01
CA PRO A 175 8.20 13.75 -13.44
C PRO A 175 7.56 12.41 -13.80
N GLU A 176 6.34 12.50 -14.32
CA GLU A 176 5.54 11.41 -14.84
C GLU A 176 6.08 11.02 -16.23
N GLU A 177 7.03 10.09 -16.28
CA GLU A 177 7.34 9.37 -17.52
C GLU A 177 7.53 7.87 -17.23
N LEU A 178 6.43 7.12 -17.32
CA LEU A 178 6.49 5.68 -17.59
C LEU A 178 6.35 5.47 -19.12
N PRO A 179 7.21 4.67 -19.77
CA PRO A 179 7.07 4.43 -21.20
C PRO A 179 5.86 3.52 -21.48
N VAL A 180 4.93 4.05 -22.26
CA VAL A 180 3.85 3.31 -22.91
C VAL A 180 4.47 2.24 -23.81
N VAL A 181 4.27 0.96 -23.45
CA VAL A 181 4.63 -0.17 -24.33
C VAL A 181 3.59 -0.25 -25.43
N THR A 182 3.93 0.30 -26.60
CA THR A 182 3.13 0.19 -27.82
C THR A 182 3.16 -1.25 -28.34
N LEU A 183 2.05 -1.97 -28.18
CA LEU A 183 1.81 -3.28 -28.77
C LEU A 183 1.53 -3.10 -30.28
N ILE A 184 2.56 -3.25 -31.11
CA ILE A 184 2.39 -3.25 -32.57
C ILE A 184 1.81 -4.60 -32.99
N GLN A 185 0.55 -4.58 -33.46
CA GLN A 185 -0.01 -5.63 -34.31
C GLN A 185 0.81 -5.70 -35.62
N ARG A 186 1.27 -6.90 -35.97
CA ARG A 186 1.49 -7.25 -37.38
C ARG A 186 0.93 -8.63 -37.66
N ALA A 187 -0.12 -8.63 -38.47
CA ALA A 187 -0.54 -9.74 -39.29
C ALA A 187 0.55 -10.06 -40.32
N ALA A 188 0.79 -11.35 -40.52
CA ALA A 188 1.20 -11.98 -41.77
C ALA A 188 0.72 -13.44 -41.72
#